data_AF-A0A9D0P4R4-F1
#
_entry.id   AF-A0A9D0P4R4-F1
#
_cell.length_a   1.000
_cell.length_b   1.000
_cell.length_c   1.000
_cell.angle_alpha   90.00
_cell.angle_beta   90.00
_cell.angle_gamma   90.00
#
_symmetry.space_group_name_H-M   'P 1'
#
loop_
_entity.id
_entity.type
_entity.pdbx_description
1 polymer ?
#
loop_
_entity_poly.entity_id
_entity_poly.type
_entity_poly.pdbx_seq_one_letter_code
_entity_poly.pdbx_strand_id
1 'polypeptide(L)'
;MSLTRREFIHLLGLASAAGLLPGSVFAEKKKPQDIYDLPKFGNTRLLHFTDCHAQLLPVYFREPNVNIGVSGARGKPPHLVGDALLKYYGIPPGGRLAHAYTYLDFDAAARKFGKVGGFAHLKTLVNRLRSDVGDGNSLLLDGGDTWQGSGTAFKTRGQDMVQACNELGVDVMTGHWEFTYLAEEVLKNVKDSHADFVAQNLKAKEDALFEGTPVFDEDSGHVFKPYTIKEVNGHKIAVVGQAFPYTPIANPQRFIPDWTFGINDRDMQAVVDQIRETEKPDAVVVLSHNGMDVDLKMASLVTGIDVIFGGHTHDGVPAPTKIKNKGGTTLVTNAGSNGKFLGVMDLDIKNGKVRDFRYKLLPIFSKLIEPDKGMSALIEKIRKPHLKWLNEELAVADETLFRRGNFNGTFDQVICDALRAENDAQISLSPGFRWGTTVPSGQAITMENVLDQTCMTYPETYRREMTGADIKAILEDVSDNLFNDDPYYQQGGDMVRMGGMDYVCEPSAKVGSRITEMKLDNGKPIDDKKKYVVAGWATVGSKSPGPAVWDQVANYLRSQKTVKLDKINTPKLKGVSNNPGLADYS
;
A
#
# COMPACT_ATOMS: atom_id res chain seq x y z
N MET A 1 24.32 -68.22 11.27
CA MET A 1 23.01 -68.53 10.65
C MET A 1 22.50 -67.26 10.00
N SER A 2 22.40 -67.21 8.67
CA SER A 2 21.89 -66.05 7.94
C SER A 2 20.37 -66.15 7.81
N LEU A 3 19.65 -65.20 8.40
CA LEU A 3 18.21 -65.08 8.21
C LEU A 3 17.90 -64.79 6.74
N THR A 4 16.99 -65.57 6.17
CA THR A 4 16.53 -65.34 4.80
C THR A 4 15.65 -64.09 4.74
N ARG A 5 15.57 -63.47 3.56
CA ARG A 5 14.76 -62.25 3.33
C ARG A 5 13.27 -62.45 3.71
N ARG A 6 12.78 -63.68 3.62
CA ARG A 6 11.40 -64.06 3.97
C ARG A 6 11.20 -64.16 5.48
N GLU A 7 12.18 -64.70 6.20
CA GLU A 7 12.18 -64.76 7.66
C GLU A 7 12.30 -63.36 8.28
N PHE A 8 13.08 -62.47 7.67
CA PHE A 8 13.19 -61.07 8.08
C PHE A 8 11.85 -60.31 7.92
N ILE A 9 11.13 -60.52 6.81
CA ILE A 9 9.81 -59.92 6.59
C ILE A 9 8.76 -60.51 7.56
N HIS A 10 8.84 -61.80 7.86
CA HIS A 10 7.96 -62.42 8.86
C HIS A 10 8.21 -61.88 10.28
N LEU A 11 9.47 -61.64 10.65
CA LEU A 11 9.84 -61.03 11.92
C LEU A 11 9.36 -59.57 12.04
N LEU A 12 9.43 -58.81 10.94
CA LEU A 12 8.89 -57.45 10.86
C LEU A 12 7.36 -57.43 10.96
N GLY A 13 6.66 -58.40 10.34
CA GLY A 13 5.22 -58.57 10.43
C GLY A 13 4.74 -58.94 11.84
N LEU A 14 5.49 -59.78 12.55
CA LEU A 14 5.20 -60.14 13.94
C LEU A 14 5.49 -58.98 14.92
N ALA A 15 6.55 -58.20 14.69
CA ALA A 15 6.86 -57.01 15.49
C ALA A 15 5.84 -55.88 15.32
N SER A 16 5.22 -55.76 14.15
CA SER A 16 4.16 -54.78 13.87
C SER A 16 2.79 -55.21 14.43
N ALA A 17 2.48 -56.52 14.46
CA ALA A 17 1.29 -57.03 15.14
C ALA A 17 1.38 -56.97 16.69
N ALA A 18 2.60 -56.98 17.25
CA ALA A 18 2.85 -56.91 18.70
C ALA A 18 2.98 -55.47 19.25
N GLY A 19 2.81 -54.43 18.43
CA GLY A 19 2.85 -53.04 18.89
C GLY A 19 4.22 -52.54 19.37
N LEU A 20 5.32 -53.21 19.00
CA LEU A 20 6.68 -52.94 19.49
C LEU A 20 7.52 -52.06 18.56
N LEU A 21 6.90 -51.35 17.60
CA LEU A 21 7.57 -50.33 16.79
C LEU A 21 7.09 -48.93 17.21
N PRO A 22 8.00 -47.98 17.52
CA PRO A 22 7.62 -46.58 17.68
C PRO A 22 6.96 -46.08 16.39
N GLY A 23 5.77 -45.50 16.50
CA GLY A 23 4.96 -45.00 15.38
C GLY A 23 5.54 -43.75 14.70
N SER A 24 6.81 -43.78 14.28
CA SER A 24 7.52 -42.59 13.82
C SER A 24 8.62 -42.85 12.77
N VAL A 25 8.42 -43.80 11.83
CA VAL A 25 9.40 -44.02 10.73
C VAL A 25 8.81 -43.96 9.30
N PHE A 26 7.51 -43.69 9.15
CA PHE A 26 6.94 -43.26 7.85
C PHE A 26 6.12 -41.97 7.99
N ALA A 27 6.68 -40.99 8.70
CA ALA A 27 6.41 -39.61 8.32
C ALA A 27 7.29 -39.34 7.10
N GLU A 28 6.76 -39.53 5.89
CA GLU A 28 7.26 -38.80 4.75
C GLU A 28 7.43 -37.35 5.22
N LYS A 29 8.67 -36.86 5.26
CA LYS A 29 8.92 -35.42 5.34
C LYS A 29 8.17 -34.84 4.15
N LYS A 30 6.94 -34.37 4.34
CA LYS A 30 6.25 -33.52 3.38
C LYS A 30 7.29 -32.46 3.03
N LYS A 31 7.77 -32.46 1.79
CA LYS A 31 8.57 -31.34 1.26
C LYS A 31 7.85 -30.07 1.70
N PRO A 32 8.56 -29.01 2.13
CA PRO A 32 7.89 -27.74 2.39
C PRO A 32 7.05 -27.42 1.15
N GLN A 33 5.73 -27.44 1.31
CA GLN A 33 4.83 -27.14 0.20
C GLN A 33 5.20 -25.73 -0.25
N ASP A 34 5.47 -25.57 -1.54
CA ASP A 34 5.74 -24.25 -2.10
C ASP A 34 4.57 -23.33 -1.69
N ILE A 35 4.88 -22.17 -1.12
CA ILE A 35 3.85 -21.24 -0.62
C ILE A 35 2.97 -20.70 -1.76
N TYR A 36 3.43 -20.87 -3.00
CA TYR A 36 2.74 -20.50 -4.22
C TYR A 36 1.92 -21.66 -4.83
N ASP A 37 2.02 -22.89 -4.30
CA ASP A 37 1.16 -24.01 -4.71
C ASP A 37 -0.20 -23.94 -4.03
N LEU A 38 -1.17 -23.34 -4.72
CA LEU A 38 -2.53 -23.20 -4.24
C LEU A 38 -3.40 -24.42 -4.61
N PRO A 39 -4.14 -25.02 -3.66
CA PRO A 39 -5.16 -26.00 -4.00
C PRO A 39 -6.20 -25.40 -4.95
N LYS A 40 -6.60 -26.15 -5.98
CA LYS A 40 -7.68 -25.74 -6.87
C LYS A 40 -8.99 -25.59 -6.10
N PHE A 41 -9.69 -24.48 -6.33
CA PHE A 41 -10.97 -24.19 -5.72
C PHE A 41 -11.80 -23.28 -6.63
N GLY A 42 -13.13 -23.46 -6.60
CA GLY A 42 -14.05 -22.59 -7.32
C GLY A 42 -13.89 -22.69 -8.85
N ASN A 43 -14.40 -21.67 -9.53
CA ASN A 43 -14.42 -21.57 -10.98
C ASN A 43 -13.99 -20.19 -11.51
N THR A 44 -13.76 -19.22 -10.64
CA THR A 44 -13.33 -17.85 -11.00
C THR A 44 -12.17 -17.43 -10.09
N ARG A 45 -11.03 -17.04 -10.67
CA ARG A 45 -9.87 -16.54 -9.91
C ARG A 45 -9.68 -15.04 -10.11
N LEU A 46 -9.68 -14.28 -9.03
CA LEU A 46 -9.36 -12.85 -9.06
C LEU A 46 -8.00 -12.64 -8.38
N LEU A 47 -7.06 -12.07 -9.14
CA LEU A 47 -5.74 -11.67 -8.67
C LEU A 47 -5.74 -10.16 -8.43
N HIS A 48 -5.20 -9.72 -7.30
CA HIS A 48 -5.22 -8.31 -6.91
C HIS A 48 -3.87 -7.86 -6.36
N PHE A 49 -3.32 -6.79 -6.92
CA PHE A 49 -2.22 -6.02 -6.33
C PHE A 49 -2.60 -4.54 -6.37
N THR A 50 -1.91 -3.71 -5.58
CA THR A 50 -2.19 -2.28 -5.45
C THR A 50 -0.97 -1.57 -4.88
N ASP A 51 -0.96 -0.24 -4.95
CA ASP A 51 0.00 0.63 -4.26
C ASP A 51 1.46 0.26 -4.57
N CYS A 52 1.75 -0.13 -5.81
CA CYS A 52 3.08 -0.60 -6.18
C CYS A 52 4.10 0.54 -6.28
N HIS A 53 3.64 1.79 -6.41
CA HIS A 53 4.42 3.02 -6.41
C HIS A 53 5.67 2.93 -7.29
N ALA A 54 5.46 2.47 -8.52
CA ALA A 54 6.46 2.32 -9.56
C ALA A 54 7.73 1.56 -9.16
N GLN A 55 7.62 0.62 -8.21
CA GLN A 55 8.72 -0.23 -7.77
C GLN A 55 8.89 -1.42 -8.72
N LEU A 56 9.61 -1.20 -9.82
CA LEU A 56 9.90 -2.23 -10.83
C LEU A 56 10.82 -3.35 -10.31
N LEU A 57 11.74 -3.02 -9.42
CA LEU A 57 12.72 -3.95 -8.87
C LEU A 57 12.27 -4.49 -7.49
N PRO A 58 12.77 -5.65 -7.05
CA PRO A 58 12.59 -6.09 -5.68
C PRO A 58 13.16 -5.08 -4.69
N VAL A 59 12.44 -4.87 -3.58
CA VAL A 59 12.78 -3.92 -2.52
C VAL A 59 12.86 -4.60 -1.16
N TYR A 60 13.44 -3.93 -0.16
CA TYR A 60 13.15 -4.23 1.23
C TYR A 60 12.00 -3.35 1.69
N PHE A 61 11.04 -3.90 2.44
CA PHE A 61 9.90 -3.14 2.93
C PHE A 61 9.42 -3.67 4.30
N ARG A 62 9.64 -2.85 5.33
CA ARG A 62 9.25 -3.10 6.71
C ARG A 62 7.82 -2.60 6.96
N GLU A 63 6.96 -3.48 7.46
CA GLU A 63 5.60 -3.13 7.91
C GLU A 63 5.64 -2.18 9.13
N PRO A 64 4.56 -1.45 9.45
CA PRO A 64 4.58 -0.53 10.58
C PRO A 64 4.61 -1.26 11.92
N ASN A 65 5.27 -0.64 12.90
CA ASN A 65 5.12 -0.98 14.33
C ASN A 65 4.08 -0.09 15.04
N VAL A 66 3.57 0.93 14.35
CA VAL A 66 2.50 1.80 14.85
C VAL A 66 1.45 2.00 13.76
N ASN A 67 0.29 1.37 13.95
CA ASN A 67 -0.93 1.56 13.17
C ASN A 67 -2.15 1.50 14.12
N ILE A 68 -2.45 2.61 14.79
CA ILE A 68 -3.39 2.76 15.88
C ILE A 68 -4.81 2.89 15.32
N GLY A 69 -5.65 1.92 15.65
CA GLY A 69 -7.09 1.99 15.43
C GLY A 69 -7.77 2.69 16.61
N VAL A 70 -8.63 3.66 16.33
CA VAL A 70 -9.48 4.33 17.32
C VAL A 70 -10.92 3.84 17.25
N SER A 71 -11.68 4.08 18.32
CA SER A 71 -13.12 3.82 18.37
C SER A 71 -13.52 2.44 17.82
N GLY A 72 -14.34 2.37 16.77
CA GLY A 72 -14.82 1.12 16.19
C GLY A 72 -13.73 0.24 15.56
N ALA A 73 -12.57 0.82 15.23
CA ALA A 73 -11.46 0.17 14.55
C ALA A 73 -10.39 -0.39 15.51
N ARG A 74 -10.45 -0.04 16.81
CA ARG A 74 -9.50 -0.52 17.82
C ARG A 74 -9.48 -2.06 17.88
N GLY A 75 -8.29 -2.63 17.71
CA GLY A 75 -8.08 -4.08 17.82
C GLY A 75 -8.70 -4.90 16.71
N LYS A 76 -8.94 -4.27 15.55
CA LYS A 76 -9.41 -4.93 14.34
C LYS A 76 -8.43 -4.65 13.21
N PRO A 77 -8.29 -5.57 12.24
CA PRO A 77 -7.61 -5.27 10.99
C PRO A 77 -8.22 -4.01 10.33
N PRO A 78 -7.38 -3.10 9.80
CA PRO A 78 -5.93 -3.25 9.60
C PRO A 78 -5.04 -2.86 10.79
N HIS A 79 -5.60 -2.37 11.89
CA HIS A 79 -4.87 -1.78 13.02
C HIS A 79 -4.32 -2.80 14.04
N LEU A 80 -3.69 -3.86 13.53
CA LEU A 80 -2.96 -4.84 14.33
C LEU A 80 -1.54 -4.88 13.80
N VAL A 81 -0.55 -4.77 14.70
CA VAL A 81 0.87 -4.80 14.34
C VAL A 81 1.61 -5.87 15.14
N GLY A 82 2.80 -6.26 14.67
CA GLY A 82 3.69 -7.19 15.37
C GLY A 82 2.99 -8.47 15.85
N ASP A 83 3.18 -8.82 17.11
CA ASP A 83 2.62 -10.05 17.70
C ASP A 83 1.10 -10.08 17.72
N ALA A 84 0.44 -8.92 17.80
CA ALA A 84 -1.02 -8.87 17.79
C ALA A 84 -1.58 -9.32 16.42
N LEU A 85 -0.93 -8.90 15.33
CA LEU A 85 -1.27 -9.37 13.98
C LEU A 85 -1.01 -10.87 13.84
N LEU A 86 0.19 -11.32 14.25
CA LEU A 86 0.56 -12.74 14.16
C LEU A 86 -0.44 -13.63 14.90
N LYS A 87 -0.81 -13.25 16.12
CA LYS A 87 -1.79 -13.98 16.94
C LYS A 87 -3.17 -13.99 16.29
N TYR A 88 -3.63 -12.85 15.77
CA TYR A 88 -4.97 -12.74 15.16
C TYR A 88 -5.12 -13.66 13.95
N TYR A 89 -4.10 -13.72 13.09
CA TYR A 89 -4.11 -14.53 11.87
C TYR A 89 -3.51 -15.94 12.05
N GLY A 90 -3.06 -16.30 13.25
CA GLY A 90 -2.44 -17.60 13.52
C GLY A 90 -1.12 -17.83 12.76
N ILE A 91 -0.35 -16.76 12.55
CA ILE A 91 0.94 -16.81 11.84
C ILE A 91 2.06 -17.07 12.85
N PRO A 92 2.86 -18.14 12.71
CA PRO A 92 3.98 -18.40 13.62
C PRO A 92 5.09 -17.32 13.50
N PRO A 93 5.71 -16.89 14.62
CA PRO A 93 6.80 -15.92 14.61
C PRO A 93 8.08 -16.49 13.96
N GLY A 94 8.99 -15.60 13.53
CA GLY A 94 10.30 -15.95 12.97
C GLY A 94 10.29 -16.62 11.58
N GLY A 95 9.11 -16.91 11.03
CA GLY A 95 8.92 -17.48 9.70
C GLY A 95 8.88 -16.43 8.57
N ARG A 96 8.86 -16.91 7.32
CA ARG A 96 8.74 -16.04 6.13
C ARG A 96 7.49 -15.18 6.16
N LEU A 97 6.36 -15.76 6.54
CA LEU A 97 5.10 -15.01 6.63
C LEU A 97 5.17 -13.93 7.72
N ALA A 98 5.76 -14.22 8.89
CA ALA A 98 5.96 -13.19 9.92
C ALA A 98 6.82 -12.04 9.39
N HIS A 99 7.89 -12.31 8.64
CA HIS A 99 8.70 -11.28 7.99
C HIS A 99 7.92 -10.46 6.95
N ALA A 100 7.03 -11.10 6.20
CA ALA A 100 6.22 -10.39 5.22
C ALA A 100 5.22 -9.45 5.91
N TYR A 101 4.56 -9.89 6.98
CA TYR A 101 3.44 -9.15 7.59
C TYR A 101 3.79 -8.28 8.79
N THR A 102 5.03 -8.32 9.28
CA THR A 102 5.40 -7.58 10.49
C THR A 102 6.76 -6.94 10.38
N TYR A 103 7.02 -6.03 11.31
CA TYR A 103 8.31 -5.38 11.49
C TYR A 103 9.29 -6.20 12.34
N LEU A 104 8.81 -7.27 12.98
CA LEU A 104 9.55 -8.05 13.97
C LEU A 104 10.80 -8.67 13.34
N ASP A 105 11.93 -8.57 14.05
CA ASP A 105 13.23 -9.11 13.63
C ASP A 105 13.67 -8.69 12.23
N PHE A 106 13.24 -7.52 11.74
CA PHE A 106 13.31 -7.15 10.32
C PHE A 106 14.72 -7.33 9.73
N ASP A 107 15.77 -6.83 10.38
CA ASP A 107 17.15 -6.94 9.87
C ASP A 107 17.61 -8.39 9.70
N ALA A 108 17.36 -9.24 10.71
CA ALA A 108 17.73 -10.66 10.65
C ALA A 108 16.90 -11.40 9.58
N ALA A 109 15.61 -11.10 9.52
CA ALA A 109 14.68 -11.70 8.58
C ALA A 109 14.95 -11.26 7.13
N ALA A 110 15.27 -9.99 6.89
CA ALA A 110 15.62 -9.45 5.58
C ALA A 110 16.90 -10.09 5.02
N ARG A 111 17.94 -10.27 5.85
CA ARG A 111 19.16 -11.02 5.47
C ARG A 111 18.82 -12.46 5.06
N LYS A 112 17.97 -13.13 5.84
CA LYS A 112 17.58 -14.53 5.63
C LYS A 112 16.71 -14.69 4.38
N PHE A 113 15.60 -13.96 4.29
CA PHE A 113 14.55 -14.17 3.30
C PHE A 113 14.68 -13.30 2.05
N GLY A 114 15.47 -12.23 2.09
CA GLY A 114 15.77 -11.37 0.95
C GLY A 114 14.71 -10.30 0.68
N LYS A 115 14.83 -9.68 -0.50
CA LYS A 115 13.93 -8.65 -1.00
C LYS A 115 12.57 -9.23 -1.39
N VAL A 116 11.55 -8.38 -1.35
CA VAL A 116 10.18 -8.68 -1.75
C VAL A 116 9.78 -7.89 -3.00
N GLY A 117 8.73 -8.36 -3.69
CA GLY A 117 8.18 -7.72 -4.87
C GLY A 117 9.08 -7.78 -6.11
N GLY A 118 8.96 -6.77 -6.97
CA GLY A 118 9.61 -6.67 -8.28
C GLY A 118 8.77 -7.26 -9.40
N PHE A 119 8.58 -6.49 -10.47
CA PHE A 119 7.63 -6.79 -11.55
C PHE A 119 8.00 -8.05 -12.35
N ALA A 120 9.29 -8.36 -12.50
CA ALA A 120 9.72 -9.62 -13.14
C ALA A 120 9.32 -10.86 -12.33
N HIS A 121 9.35 -10.78 -11.00
CA HIS A 121 8.96 -11.90 -10.13
C HIS A 121 7.43 -11.99 -10.04
N LEU A 122 6.76 -10.84 -9.94
CA LEU A 122 5.31 -10.75 -10.01
C LEU A 122 4.77 -11.34 -11.33
N LYS A 123 5.41 -11.05 -12.48
CA LYS A 123 5.04 -11.63 -13.78
C LYS A 123 5.11 -13.15 -13.78
N THR A 124 6.19 -13.74 -13.27
CA THR A 124 6.31 -15.20 -13.14
C THR A 124 5.20 -15.79 -12.29
N LEU A 125 4.90 -15.16 -11.14
CA LEU A 125 3.84 -15.64 -10.25
C LEU A 125 2.45 -15.50 -10.88
N VAL A 126 2.15 -14.36 -11.51
CA VAL A 126 0.88 -14.15 -12.23
C VAL A 126 0.71 -15.19 -13.33
N ASN A 127 1.72 -15.38 -14.18
CA ASN A 127 1.68 -16.38 -15.25
C ASN A 127 1.40 -17.78 -14.70
N ARG A 128 2.10 -18.20 -13.64
CA ARG A 128 1.85 -19.49 -12.96
C ARG A 128 0.41 -19.61 -12.48
N LEU A 129 -0.09 -18.61 -11.73
CA LEU A 129 -1.42 -18.66 -11.13
C LEU A 129 -2.55 -18.62 -12.16
N ARG A 130 -2.33 -17.96 -13.31
CA ARG A 130 -3.24 -18.00 -14.46
C ARG A 130 -3.24 -19.39 -15.11
N SER A 131 -2.05 -19.94 -15.39
CA SER A 131 -1.93 -21.29 -15.97
C SER A 131 -2.52 -22.39 -15.08
N ASP A 132 -2.45 -22.25 -13.75
CA ASP A 132 -3.00 -23.25 -12.81
C ASP A 132 -4.51 -23.46 -12.96
N VAL A 133 -5.25 -22.40 -13.35
CA VAL A 133 -6.70 -22.42 -13.56
C VAL A 133 -7.10 -22.47 -15.03
N GLY A 134 -6.16 -22.23 -15.95
CA GLY A 134 -6.39 -22.22 -17.40
C GLY A 134 -6.77 -20.85 -17.94
N ASP A 135 -6.56 -20.66 -19.24
CA ASP A 135 -6.80 -19.39 -19.93
C ASP A 135 -8.28 -18.97 -19.82
N GLY A 136 -8.54 -17.68 -19.61
CA GLY A 136 -9.88 -17.13 -19.46
C GLY A 136 -10.56 -17.39 -18.10
N ASN A 137 -9.89 -18.06 -17.16
CA ASN A 137 -10.45 -18.38 -15.84
C ASN A 137 -9.93 -17.47 -14.70
N SER A 138 -9.24 -16.38 -15.05
CA SER A 138 -8.73 -15.43 -14.08
C SER A 138 -8.68 -13.99 -14.57
N LEU A 139 -8.76 -13.04 -13.64
CA LEU A 139 -8.51 -11.60 -13.86
C LEU A 139 -7.38 -11.09 -12.97
N LEU A 140 -6.59 -10.13 -13.46
CA LEU A 140 -5.62 -9.37 -12.69
C LEU A 140 -6.09 -7.92 -12.55
N LEU A 141 -6.27 -7.50 -11.31
CA LEU A 141 -6.81 -6.19 -10.92
C LEU A 141 -5.71 -5.38 -10.23
N ASP A 142 -5.55 -4.12 -10.66
CA ASP A 142 -4.64 -3.14 -10.05
C ASP A 142 -5.47 -2.10 -9.28
N GLY A 143 -5.32 -2.09 -7.95
CA GLY A 143 -6.03 -1.18 -7.06
C GLY A 143 -5.69 0.29 -7.24
N GLY A 144 -4.66 0.66 -8.01
CA GLY A 144 -4.20 2.04 -8.20
C GLY A 144 -2.89 2.33 -7.47
N ASP A 145 -2.40 3.57 -7.56
CA ASP A 145 -1.10 3.98 -7.00
C ASP A 145 0.08 3.21 -7.61
N THR A 146 0.08 3.19 -8.95
CA THR A 146 0.99 2.41 -9.76
C THR A 146 1.94 3.31 -10.56
N TRP A 147 1.49 4.43 -11.11
CA TRP A 147 2.26 5.22 -12.08
C TRP A 147 3.25 6.24 -11.49
N GLN A 148 3.36 6.34 -10.17
CA GLN A 148 4.19 7.34 -9.47
C GLN A 148 5.16 6.65 -8.50
N GLY A 149 6.06 7.41 -7.86
CA GLY A 149 6.71 6.96 -6.62
C GLY A 149 8.11 6.41 -6.79
N SER A 150 8.65 6.47 -8.02
CA SER A 150 10.04 6.13 -8.31
C SER A 150 10.69 7.17 -9.23
N GLY A 151 12.02 7.24 -9.19
CA GLY A 151 12.79 8.11 -10.08
C GLY A 151 12.60 7.78 -11.56
N THR A 152 12.35 6.50 -11.89
CA THR A 152 12.09 6.08 -13.27
C THR A 152 10.74 6.62 -13.74
N ALA A 153 9.68 6.43 -12.95
CA ALA A 153 8.34 6.93 -13.25
C ALA A 153 8.31 8.44 -13.39
N PHE A 154 9.04 9.17 -12.55
CA PHE A 154 9.16 10.62 -12.68
C PHE A 154 9.78 11.05 -14.02
N LYS A 155 10.82 10.34 -14.50
CA LYS A 155 11.48 10.65 -15.78
C LYS A 155 10.66 10.24 -17.00
N THR A 156 9.86 9.19 -16.88
CA THR A 156 9.03 8.65 -17.97
C THR A 156 7.60 9.18 -17.94
N ARG A 157 7.24 9.97 -16.93
CA ARG A 157 5.87 10.46 -16.68
C ARG A 157 4.86 9.29 -16.55
N GLY A 158 5.26 8.25 -15.81
CA GLY A 158 4.46 7.05 -15.54
C GLY A 158 4.44 6.00 -16.66
N GLN A 159 5.03 6.30 -17.83
CA GLN A 159 5.02 5.39 -18.99
C GLN A 159 5.85 4.12 -18.80
N ASP A 160 6.76 4.09 -17.84
CA ASP A 160 7.44 2.85 -17.44
C ASP A 160 6.44 1.85 -16.88
N MET A 161 5.54 2.32 -16.01
CA MET A 161 4.54 1.50 -15.36
C MET A 161 3.38 1.14 -16.27
N VAL A 162 2.98 2.02 -17.21
CA VAL A 162 2.05 1.64 -18.29
C VAL A 162 2.61 0.45 -19.08
N GLN A 163 3.87 0.52 -19.51
CA GLN A 163 4.52 -0.58 -20.24
C GLN A 163 4.64 -1.85 -19.40
N ALA A 164 5.04 -1.72 -18.13
CA ALA A 164 5.18 -2.86 -17.22
C ALA A 164 3.83 -3.51 -16.92
N CYS A 165 2.76 -2.76 -16.70
CA CYS A 165 1.41 -3.29 -16.47
C CYS A 165 0.83 -3.94 -17.74
N ASN A 166 1.10 -3.40 -18.92
CA ASN A 166 0.72 -4.01 -20.20
C ASN A 166 1.41 -5.39 -20.37
N GLU A 167 2.71 -5.47 -20.09
CA GLU A 167 3.45 -6.74 -20.12
C GLU A 167 3.00 -7.69 -18.99
N LEU A 168 2.68 -7.17 -17.82
CA LEU A 168 2.13 -7.94 -16.71
C LEU A 168 0.78 -8.57 -17.09
N GLY A 169 0.00 -7.86 -17.91
CA GLY A 169 -1.33 -8.22 -18.36
C GLY A 169 -2.39 -7.86 -17.32
N VAL A 170 -2.35 -6.62 -16.82
CA VAL A 170 -3.41 -6.08 -15.95
C VAL A 170 -4.69 -5.91 -16.77
N ASP A 171 -5.82 -6.40 -16.24
CA ASP A 171 -7.10 -6.40 -16.95
C ASP A 171 -7.95 -5.16 -16.63
N VAL A 172 -7.93 -4.71 -15.37
CA VAL A 172 -8.70 -3.55 -14.87
C VAL A 172 -7.89 -2.81 -13.82
N MET A 173 -7.95 -1.48 -13.85
CA MET A 173 -7.31 -0.63 -12.84
C MET A 173 -8.18 0.57 -12.45
N THR A 174 -7.93 1.14 -11.27
CA THR A 174 -8.42 2.47 -10.87
C THR A 174 -7.24 3.39 -10.51
N GLY A 175 -7.45 4.53 -9.85
CA GLY A 175 -6.32 5.42 -9.55
C GLY A 175 -6.48 6.40 -8.39
N HIS A 176 -5.34 7.01 -8.06
CA HIS A 176 -5.19 8.06 -7.07
C HIS A 176 -3.95 8.90 -7.38
N TRP A 177 -2.74 8.40 -7.14
CA TRP A 177 -1.52 9.14 -7.45
C TRP A 177 -1.28 9.30 -8.94
N GLU A 178 -1.96 8.52 -9.78
CA GLU A 178 -2.08 8.76 -11.22
C GLU A 178 -2.49 10.21 -11.52
N PHE A 179 -3.37 10.80 -10.71
CA PHE A 179 -3.89 12.16 -10.88
C PHE A 179 -2.94 13.25 -10.36
N THR A 180 -1.71 12.88 -9.99
CA THR A 180 -0.62 13.85 -9.77
C THR A 180 0.13 14.21 -11.05
N TYR A 181 -0.12 13.49 -12.15
CA TYR A 181 0.22 13.94 -13.50
C TYR A 181 -0.82 14.95 -14.01
N LEU A 182 -0.49 15.69 -15.06
CA LEU A 182 -1.45 16.58 -15.71
C LEU A 182 -2.58 15.76 -16.34
N ALA A 183 -3.80 16.30 -16.39
CA ALA A 183 -4.96 15.62 -16.97
C ALA A 183 -4.68 15.02 -18.37
N GLU A 184 -3.97 15.74 -19.23
CA GLU A 184 -3.55 15.25 -20.56
C GLU A 184 -2.61 14.05 -20.51
N GLU A 185 -1.71 13.99 -19.53
CA GLU A 185 -0.78 12.88 -19.31
C GLU A 185 -1.53 11.66 -18.78
N VAL A 186 -2.50 11.87 -17.88
CA VAL A 186 -3.38 10.80 -17.38
C VAL A 186 -4.18 10.20 -18.53
N LEU A 187 -4.85 11.04 -19.34
CA LEU A 187 -5.63 10.58 -20.50
C LEU A 187 -4.74 9.83 -21.51
N LYS A 188 -3.52 10.30 -21.74
CA LYS A 188 -2.54 9.61 -22.59
C LYS A 188 -2.14 8.25 -22.00
N ASN A 189 -1.82 8.19 -20.71
CA ASN A 189 -1.42 6.96 -20.05
C ASN A 189 -2.57 5.93 -20.04
N VAL A 190 -3.81 6.35 -19.81
CA VAL A 190 -5.01 5.51 -19.94
C VAL A 190 -5.16 4.97 -21.36
N LYS A 191 -4.96 5.83 -22.38
CA LYS A 191 -5.05 5.42 -23.79
C LYS A 191 -3.97 4.40 -24.19
N ASP A 192 -2.77 4.52 -23.63
CA ASP A 192 -1.66 3.61 -23.89
C ASP A 192 -1.74 2.31 -23.05
N SER A 193 -2.60 2.27 -22.02
CA SER A 193 -2.83 1.10 -21.18
C SER A 193 -3.71 0.06 -21.88
N HIS A 194 -3.41 -1.21 -21.67
CA HIS A 194 -4.27 -2.32 -22.06
C HIS A 194 -5.34 -2.65 -21.02
N ALA A 195 -5.21 -2.12 -19.80
CA ALA A 195 -6.20 -2.31 -18.74
C ALA A 195 -7.40 -1.38 -18.93
N ASP A 196 -8.59 -1.85 -18.58
CA ASP A 196 -9.74 -0.97 -18.45
C ASP A 196 -9.55 -0.05 -17.23
N PHE A 197 -9.41 1.25 -17.45
CA PHE A 197 -9.38 2.24 -16.37
C PHE A 197 -10.82 2.59 -15.95
N VAL A 198 -11.16 2.32 -14.69
CA VAL A 198 -12.51 2.54 -14.13
C VAL A 198 -12.50 3.48 -12.92
N ALA A 199 -13.44 4.41 -12.87
CA ALA A 199 -13.63 5.35 -11.77
C ALA A 199 -15.06 5.94 -11.77
N GLN A 200 -15.95 5.38 -10.95
CA GLN A 200 -17.35 5.83 -10.87
C GLN A 200 -17.51 7.18 -10.17
N ASN A 201 -16.59 7.53 -9.27
CA ASN A 201 -16.66 8.77 -8.51
C ASN A 201 -15.95 9.95 -9.19
N LEU A 202 -15.43 9.78 -10.42
CA LEU A 202 -14.68 10.82 -11.11
C LEU A 202 -15.54 11.43 -12.24
N LYS A 203 -15.93 12.69 -12.04
CA LYS A 203 -16.78 13.46 -12.96
C LYS A 203 -16.14 14.77 -13.37
N ALA A 204 -16.42 15.25 -14.57
CA ALA A 204 -16.07 16.60 -14.97
C ALA A 204 -16.99 17.62 -14.25
N LYS A 205 -16.45 18.82 -14.00
CA LYS A 205 -17.26 19.95 -13.56
C LYS A 205 -18.20 20.41 -14.67
N GLU A 206 -19.33 21.00 -14.30
CA GLU A 206 -20.32 21.47 -15.27
C GLU A 206 -19.76 22.53 -16.24
N ASP A 207 -19.00 23.49 -15.73
CA ASP A 207 -18.32 24.51 -16.55
C ASP A 207 -17.33 23.87 -17.56
N ALA A 208 -16.54 22.92 -17.09
CA ALA A 208 -15.59 22.19 -17.93
C ALA A 208 -16.27 21.33 -19.02
N LEU A 209 -17.47 20.80 -18.75
CA LEU A 209 -18.29 20.11 -19.76
C LEU A 209 -18.75 21.08 -20.85
N PHE A 210 -19.19 22.29 -20.49
CA PHE A 210 -19.53 23.34 -21.47
C PHE A 210 -18.32 23.77 -22.32
N GLU A 211 -17.11 23.68 -21.78
CA GLU A 211 -15.86 24.00 -22.48
C GLU A 211 -15.30 22.82 -23.32
N GLY A 212 -15.98 21.67 -23.34
CA GLY A 212 -15.62 20.52 -24.17
C GLY A 212 -14.51 19.66 -23.59
N THR A 213 -14.39 19.60 -22.26
CA THR A 213 -13.45 18.68 -21.59
C THR A 213 -13.71 17.23 -22.01
N PRO A 214 -12.67 16.46 -22.40
CA PRO A 214 -12.86 15.05 -22.76
C PRO A 214 -13.44 14.24 -21.60
N VAL A 215 -14.58 13.60 -21.84
CA VAL A 215 -15.25 12.71 -20.90
C VAL A 215 -15.66 11.40 -21.57
N PHE A 216 -15.92 10.38 -20.75
CA PHE A 216 -16.43 9.09 -21.24
C PHE A 216 -17.91 9.21 -21.64
N ASP A 217 -18.70 9.94 -20.87
CA ASP A 217 -20.14 10.09 -21.08
C ASP A 217 -20.60 11.50 -20.66
N GLU A 218 -21.11 12.27 -21.63
CA GLU A 218 -21.54 13.67 -21.42
C GLU A 218 -22.79 13.77 -20.54
N ASP A 219 -23.72 12.82 -20.66
CA ASP A 219 -25.00 12.84 -19.92
C ASP A 219 -24.80 12.66 -18.41
N SER A 220 -23.92 11.74 -18.03
CA SER A 220 -23.60 11.45 -16.62
C SER A 220 -22.41 12.25 -16.09
N GLY A 221 -21.64 12.88 -16.98
CA GLY A 221 -20.44 13.67 -16.68
C GLY A 221 -19.22 12.85 -16.25
N HIS A 222 -19.27 11.52 -16.37
CA HIS A 222 -18.14 10.67 -15.97
C HIS A 222 -16.95 10.85 -16.92
N VAL A 223 -15.76 11.11 -16.38
CA VAL A 223 -14.54 11.25 -17.21
C VAL A 223 -14.04 9.89 -17.69
N PHE A 224 -14.20 8.85 -16.86
CA PHE A 224 -13.83 7.47 -17.19
C PHE A 224 -15.04 6.56 -17.01
N LYS A 225 -14.95 5.32 -17.52
CA LYS A 225 -15.99 4.32 -17.30
C LYS A 225 -16.22 4.11 -15.80
N PRO A 226 -17.47 4.10 -15.30
CA PRO A 226 -17.73 3.81 -13.89
C PRO A 226 -17.44 2.33 -13.54
N TYR A 227 -17.65 1.42 -14.49
CA TYR A 227 -17.40 -0.01 -14.34
C TYR A 227 -17.09 -0.67 -15.69
N THR A 228 -16.63 -1.92 -15.64
CA THR A 228 -16.49 -2.81 -16.79
C THR A 228 -17.05 -4.19 -16.47
N ILE A 229 -17.48 -4.92 -17.50
CA ILE A 229 -17.94 -6.31 -17.38
C ILE A 229 -16.88 -7.22 -17.98
N LYS A 230 -16.44 -8.21 -17.20
CA LYS A 230 -15.47 -9.24 -17.63
C LYS A 230 -16.11 -10.61 -17.54
N GLU A 231 -15.87 -11.46 -18.54
CA GLU A 231 -16.28 -12.86 -18.51
C GLU A 231 -15.11 -13.71 -18.01
N VAL A 232 -15.34 -14.53 -17.00
CA VAL A 232 -14.33 -15.41 -16.39
C VAL A 232 -14.92 -16.80 -16.27
N ASN A 233 -14.39 -17.77 -17.01
CA ASN A 233 -14.93 -19.14 -17.06
C ASN A 233 -16.46 -19.19 -17.31
N GLY A 234 -16.96 -18.34 -18.21
CA GLY A 234 -18.39 -18.22 -18.52
C GLY A 234 -19.22 -17.46 -17.48
N HIS A 235 -18.61 -16.91 -16.44
CA HIS A 235 -19.28 -16.10 -15.42
C HIS A 235 -19.09 -14.61 -15.66
N LYS A 236 -20.17 -13.84 -15.50
CA LYS A 236 -20.15 -12.40 -15.70
C LYS A 236 -19.74 -11.69 -14.41
N ILE A 237 -18.57 -11.04 -14.42
CA ILE A 237 -18.03 -10.29 -13.28
C ILE A 237 -18.10 -8.80 -13.60
N ALA A 238 -18.83 -8.04 -12.79
CA ALA A 238 -18.82 -6.59 -12.85
C ALA A 238 -17.70 -6.05 -11.96
N VAL A 239 -16.82 -5.21 -12.52
CA VAL A 239 -15.76 -4.53 -11.78
C VAL A 239 -16.05 -3.02 -11.79
N VAL A 240 -16.48 -2.50 -10.64
CA VAL A 240 -16.76 -1.08 -10.41
C VAL A 240 -15.49 -0.40 -9.91
N GLY A 241 -15.11 0.70 -10.54
CA GLY A 241 -13.94 1.48 -10.11
C GLY A 241 -14.31 2.52 -9.08
N GLN A 242 -13.49 2.69 -8.05
CA GLN A 242 -13.63 3.74 -7.05
C GLN A 242 -12.25 4.37 -6.83
N ALA A 243 -11.99 5.50 -7.51
CA ALA A 243 -10.75 6.25 -7.37
C ALA A 243 -10.69 6.94 -5.99
N PHE A 244 -9.50 7.40 -5.58
CA PHE A 244 -9.37 8.06 -4.27
C PHE A 244 -10.23 9.33 -4.18
N PRO A 245 -11.18 9.39 -3.23
CA PRO A 245 -12.23 10.40 -3.23
C PRO A 245 -11.76 11.81 -2.86
N TYR A 246 -10.60 11.95 -2.20
CA TYR A 246 -10.11 13.23 -1.70
C TYR A 246 -8.97 13.83 -2.53
N THR A 247 -8.74 13.31 -3.73
CA THR A 247 -7.66 13.73 -4.65
C THR A 247 -7.53 15.27 -4.78
N PRO A 248 -8.61 16.06 -4.96
CA PRO A 248 -8.49 17.52 -5.13
C PRO A 248 -7.96 18.29 -3.90
N ILE A 249 -8.06 17.71 -2.71
CA ILE A 249 -7.57 18.32 -1.46
C ILE A 249 -6.27 17.69 -0.98
N ALA A 250 -6.00 16.43 -1.34
CA ALA A 250 -4.77 15.71 -1.00
C ALA A 250 -3.62 15.97 -1.99
N ASN A 251 -3.95 16.26 -3.25
CA ASN A 251 -3.00 16.51 -4.34
C ASN A 251 -3.30 17.84 -5.03
N PRO A 252 -2.34 18.42 -5.78
CA PRO A 252 -2.56 19.68 -6.48
C PRO A 252 -3.74 19.66 -7.48
N GLN A 253 -4.88 20.24 -7.08
CA GLN A 253 -6.05 20.38 -7.96
C GLN A 253 -5.72 21.06 -9.31
N ARG A 254 -4.70 21.93 -9.32
CA ARG A 254 -4.21 22.61 -10.55
C ARG A 254 -3.73 21.66 -11.66
N PHE A 255 -3.49 20.38 -11.37
CA PHE A 255 -3.10 19.38 -12.37
C PHE A 255 -4.29 18.73 -13.07
N ILE A 256 -5.45 18.77 -12.42
CA ILE A 256 -6.71 18.17 -12.86
C ILE A 256 -7.86 19.18 -12.62
N PRO A 257 -7.76 20.41 -13.16
CA PRO A 257 -8.62 21.52 -12.75
C PRO A 257 -10.11 21.26 -13.01
N ASP A 258 -10.41 20.40 -13.98
CA ASP A 258 -11.76 20.15 -14.50
C ASP A 258 -12.46 18.96 -13.83
N TRP A 259 -11.75 18.22 -12.97
CA TRP A 259 -12.24 16.97 -12.42
C TRP A 259 -12.68 17.12 -10.96
N THR A 260 -13.72 16.37 -10.63
CA THR A 260 -14.29 16.24 -9.29
C THR A 260 -14.23 14.78 -8.85
N PHE A 261 -14.12 14.60 -7.55
CA PHE A 261 -13.99 13.31 -6.88
C PHE A 261 -14.88 13.33 -5.63
N GLY A 262 -15.27 12.16 -5.14
CA GLY A 262 -16.00 12.09 -3.89
C GLY A 262 -16.25 10.68 -3.36
N ILE A 263 -16.65 10.63 -2.10
CA ILE A 263 -17.16 9.43 -1.45
C ILE A 263 -18.66 9.62 -1.20
N ASN A 264 -19.48 8.75 -1.78
CA ASN A 264 -20.93 8.79 -1.61
C ASN A 264 -21.50 7.37 -1.74
N ASP A 265 -21.95 6.81 -0.62
CA ASP A 265 -22.54 5.47 -0.60
C ASP A 265 -23.86 5.38 -1.35
N ARG A 266 -24.61 6.48 -1.49
CA ARG A 266 -25.86 6.48 -2.25
C ARG A 266 -25.61 6.39 -3.75
N ASP A 267 -24.61 7.12 -4.24
CA ASP A 267 -24.21 7.06 -5.66
C ASP A 267 -23.64 5.67 -5.99
N MET A 268 -22.78 5.14 -5.12
CA MET A 268 -22.28 3.76 -5.25
C MET A 268 -23.43 2.74 -5.23
N GLN A 269 -24.42 2.88 -4.34
CA GLN A 269 -25.59 2.00 -4.31
C GLN A 269 -26.38 2.09 -5.62
N ALA A 270 -26.60 3.29 -6.15
CA ALA A 270 -27.30 3.48 -7.43
C ALA A 270 -26.57 2.80 -8.59
N VAL A 271 -25.24 2.92 -8.66
CA VAL A 271 -24.41 2.24 -9.65
C VAL A 271 -24.51 0.72 -9.51
N VAL A 272 -24.42 0.19 -8.29
CA VAL A 272 -24.51 -1.25 -8.04
C VAL A 272 -25.91 -1.79 -8.38
N ASP A 273 -26.97 -1.07 -8.03
CA ASP A 273 -28.35 -1.43 -8.35
C ASP A 273 -28.58 -1.45 -9.86
N GLN A 274 -28.13 -0.41 -10.57
CA GLN A 274 -28.19 -0.35 -12.03
C GLN A 274 -27.48 -1.56 -12.65
N ILE A 275 -26.24 -1.85 -12.24
CA ILE A 275 -25.47 -3.00 -12.75
C ILE A 275 -26.21 -4.32 -12.50
N ARG A 276 -26.77 -4.52 -11.30
CA ARG A 276 -27.51 -5.75 -10.97
C ARG A 276 -28.78 -5.89 -11.79
N GLU A 277 -29.46 -4.78 -12.11
CA GLU A 277 -30.68 -4.76 -12.90
C GLU A 277 -30.42 -4.99 -14.40
N THR A 278 -29.47 -4.25 -14.98
CA THR A 278 -29.23 -4.22 -16.43
C THR A 278 -28.26 -5.30 -16.89
N GLU A 279 -27.13 -5.45 -16.20
CA GLU A 279 -26.06 -6.36 -16.60
C GLU A 279 -26.26 -7.77 -16.06
N LYS A 280 -26.93 -7.89 -14.90
CA LYS A 280 -27.19 -9.16 -14.20
C LYS A 280 -25.90 -9.99 -14.01
N PRO A 281 -24.83 -9.42 -13.42
CA PRO A 281 -23.58 -10.14 -13.21
C PRO A 281 -23.74 -11.20 -12.12
N ASP A 282 -22.92 -12.24 -12.21
CA ASP A 282 -22.84 -13.31 -11.21
C ASP A 282 -22.07 -12.87 -9.95
N ALA A 283 -21.17 -11.90 -10.10
CA ALA A 283 -20.45 -11.25 -9.01
C ALA A 283 -20.22 -9.75 -9.28
N VAL A 284 -20.28 -8.92 -8.23
CA VAL A 284 -19.92 -7.49 -8.26
C VAL A 284 -18.71 -7.28 -7.37
N VAL A 285 -17.65 -6.78 -8.00
CA VAL A 285 -16.36 -6.45 -7.38
C VAL A 285 -16.21 -4.93 -7.42
N VAL A 286 -15.87 -4.32 -6.30
CA VAL A 286 -15.40 -2.93 -6.28
C VAL A 286 -13.88 -2.94 -6.19
N LEU A 287 -13.22 -2.32 -7.16
CA LEU A 287 -11.79 -2.03 -7.15
C LEU A 287 -11.64 -0.61 -6.60
N SER A 288 -11.24 -0.52 -5.33
CA SER A 288 -11.32 0.70 -4.53
C SER A 288 -9.96 1.23 -4.16
N HIS A 289 -9.85 2.56 -4.19
CA HIS A 289 -8.74 3.32 -3.65
C HIS A 289 -9.18 4.26 -2.53
N ASN A 290 -10.29 3.97 -1.84
CA ASN A 290 -10.75 4.80 -0.71
C ASN A 290 -9.83 4.72 0.52
N GLY A 291 -9.24 3.54 0.74
CA GLY A 291 -8.62 3.15 2.00
C GLY A 291 -9.48 2.20 2.82
N MET A 292 -8.84 1.28 3.54
CA MET A 292 -9.51 0.14 4.15
C MET A 292 -10.63 0.51 5.13
N ASP A 293 -10.43 1.47 6.05
CA ASP A 293 -11.49 1.86 7.00
C ASP A 293 -12.72 2.47 6.30
N VAL A 294 -12.49 3.26 5.24
CA VAL A 294 -13.56 3.82 4.40
C VAL A 294 -14.29 2.70 3.66
N ASP A 295 -13.57 1.72 3.12
CA ASP A 295 -14.16 0.56 2.44
C ASP A 295 -14.95 -0.34 3.40
N LEU A 296 -14.47 -0.54 4.62
CA LEU A 296 -15.20 -1.29 5.66
C LEU A 296 -16.51 -0.58 6.02
N LYS A 297 -16.51 0.76 6.12
CA LYS A 297 -17.73 1.55 6.31
C LYS A 297 -18.64 1.47 5.09
N MET A 298 -18.13 1.66 3.87
CA MET A 298 -18.92 1.57 2.65
C MET A 298 -19.58 0.19 2.49
N ALA A 299 -18.84 -0.89 2.75
CA ALA A 299 -19.34 -2.26 2.71
C ALA A 299 -20.49 -2.53 3.69
N SER A 300 -20.57 -1.78 4.80
CA SER A 300 -21.66 -1.88 5.79
C SER A 300 -22.95 -1.20 5.34
N LEU A 301 -22.85 -0.26 4.40
CA LEU A 301 -23.95 0.59 3.94
C LEU A 301 -24.47 0.13 2.58
N VAL A 302 -23.57 -0.15 1.64
CA VAL A 302 -23.89 -0.53 0.26
C VAL A 302 -24.15 -2.04 0.17
N THR A 303 -25.26 -2.40 -0.44
CA THR A 303 -25.71 -3.78 -0.66
C THR A 303 -25.44 -4.22 -2.09
N GLY A 304 -25.35 -5.54 -2.32
CA GLY A 304 -25.16 -6.11 -3.66
C GLY A 304 -23.72 -6.21 -4.14
N ILE A 305 -22.75 -5.74 -3.35
CA ILE A 305 -21.29 -5.94 -3.57
C ILE A 305 -20.87 -7.28 -2.94
N ASP A 306 -20.13 -8.10 -3.68
CA ASP A 306 -19.59 -9.37 -3.16
C ASP A 306 -18.18 -9.17 -2.57
N VAL A 307 -17.31 -8.43 -3.27
CA VAL A 307 -15.91 -8.22 -2.89
C VAL A 307 -15.49 -6.77 -3.10
N ILE A 308 -14.74 -6.22 -2.15
CA ILE A 308 -13.98 -4.98 -2.29
C ILE A 308 -12.50 -5.32 -2.21
N PHE A 309 -11.78 -5.03 -3.28
CA PHE A 309 -10.33 -5.00 -3.31
C PHE A 309 -9.88 -3.55 -3.14
N GLY A 310 -9.39 -3.22 -1.95
CA GLY A 310 -8.96 -1.87 -1.58
C GLY A 310 -7.45 -1.66 -1.80
N GLY A 311 -7.06 -0.39 -1.89
CA GLY A 311 -5.68 0.12 -1.87
C GLY A 311 -5.50 1.26 -0.85
N HIS A 312 -4.63 2.23 -1.15
CA HIS A 312 -4.37 3.52 -0.47
C HIS A 312 -3.73 3.42 0.92
N THR A 313 -4.18 2.44 1.70
CA THR A 313 -3.81 2.26 3.10
C THR A 313 -2.60 1.36 3.30
N HIS A 314 -2.17 0.69 2.23
CA HIS A 314 -1.00 -0.19 2.14
C HIS A 314 -1.06 -1.40 3.09
N ASP A 315 -2.25 -1.78 3.53
CA ASP A 315 -2.42 -2.85 4.50
C ASP A 315 -2.28 -4.21 3.83
N GLY A 316 -1.28 -4.99 4.25
CA GLY A 316 -1.15 -6.39 3.86
C GLY A 316 -2.04 -7.25 4.73
N VAL A 317 -3.29 -7.50 4.30
CA VAL A 317 -4.29 -8.20 5.11
C VAL A 317 -4.29 -9.71 4.81
N PRO A 318 -3.82 -10.59 5.72
CA PRO A 318 -3.69 -12.03 5.41
C PRO A 318 -5.01 -12.75 5.08
N ALA A 319 -6.16 -12.21 5.51
CA ALA A 319 -7.49 -12.73 5.19
C ALA A 319 -8.53 -11.59 5.11
N PRO A 320 -9.54 -11.68 4.24
CA PRO A 320 -10.54 -10.63 4.07
C PRO A 320 -11.40 -10.46 5.32
N THR A 321 -11.74 -9.20 5.63
CA THR A 321 -12.73 -8.86 6.63
C THR A 321 -14.13 -9.06 6.06
N LYS A 322 -14.98 -9.81 6.78
CA LYS A 322 -16.37 -10.05 6.39
C LYS A 322 -17.28 -8.98 6.99
N ILE A 323 -17.88 -8.13 6.16
CA ILE A 323 -18.78 -7.07 6.60
C ILE A 323 -20.21 -7.42 6.27
N LYS A 324 -21.06 -7.50 7.31
CA LYS A 324 -22.50 -7.73 7.15
C LYS A 324 -23.21 -6.40 6.88
N ASN A 325 -24.13 -6.41 5.93
CA ASN A 325 -25.04 -5.30 5.63
C ASN A 325 -26.47 -5.83 5.40
N LYS A 326 -27.40 -4.97 4.98
CA LYS A 326 -28.80 -5.33 4.78
C LYS A 326 -29.03 -6.37 3.67
N GLY A 327 -28.13 -6.46 2.70
CA GLY A 327 -28.23 -7.34 1.54
C GLY A 327 -27.40 -8.62 1.61
N GLY A 328 -26.55 -8.79 2.63
CA GLY A 328 -25.70 -9.96 2.77
C GLY A 328 -24.38 -9.68 3.46
N THR A 329 -23.30 -10.25 2.91
CA THR A 329 -21.94 -10.08 3.40
C THR A 329 -21.01 -9.69 2.26
N THR A 330 -20.28 -8.60 2.46
CA THR A 330 -19.22 -8.12 1.56
C THR A 330 -17.86 -8.55 2.12
N LEU A 331 -16.97 -9.04 1.26
CA LEU A 331 -15.58 -9.33 1.62
C LEU A 331 -14.71 -8.10 1.33
N VAL A 332 -13.95 -7.61 2.31
CA VAL A 332 -13.06 -6.45 2.15
C VAL A 332 -11.62 -6.86 2.41
N THR A 333 -10.71 -6.54 1.51
CA THR A 333 -9.28 -6.86 1.65
C THR A 333 -8.40 -5.82 0.98
N ASN A 334 -7.13 -5.75 1.39
CA ASN A 334 -6.09 -4.92 0.79
C ASN A 334 -4.82 -5.78 0.59
N ALA A 335 -4.06 -5.52 -0.46
CA ALA A 335 -2.90 -6.32 -0.88
C ALA A 335 -1.54 -5.65 -0.59
N GLY A 336 -1.47 -4.80 0.44
CA GLY A 336 -0.23 -4.16 0.84
C GLY A 336 0.23 -3.08 -0.15
N SER A 337 1.54 -3.00 -0.40
CA SER A 337 2.15 -2.01 -1.30
C SER A 337 3.45 -2.52 -1.93
N ASN A 338 4.08 -1.72 -2.78
CA ASN A 338 5.38 -1.94 -3.44
C ASN A 338 5.47 -3.24 -4.25
N GLY A 339 4.32 -3.78 -4.68
CA GLY A 339 4.24 -5.11 -5.30
C GLY A 339 4.71 -6.23 -4.37
N LYS A 340 4.71 -6.02 -3.05
CA LYS A 340 5.15 -7.00 -2.04
C LYS A 340 4.23 -8.22 -1.96
N PHE A 341 2.94 -8.03 -2.22
CA PHE A 341 1.96 -9.11 -2.18
C PHE A 341 1.11 -9.19 -3.44
N LEU A 342 0.60 -10.39 -3.70
CA LEU A 342 -0.47 -10.65 -4.66
C LEU A 342 -1.62 -11.34 -3.93
N GLY A 343 -2.78 -10.68 -3.85
CA GLY A 343 -4.01 -11.28 -3.37
C GLY A 343 -4.56 -12.26 -4.41
N VAL A 344 -4.96 -13.45 -3.95
CA VAL A 344 -5.62 -14.46 -4.77
C VAL A 344 -6.96 -14.80 -4.13
N MET A 345 -8.04 -14.48 -4.82
CA MET A 345 -9.41 -14.77 -4.43
C MET A 345 -10.03 -15.75 -5.43
N ASP A 346 -10.19 -17.00 -5.01
CA ASP A 346 -10.92 -18.01 -5.78
C ASP A 346 -12.38 -18.02 -5.33
N LEU A 347 -13.30 -17.78 -6.27
CA LEU A 347 -14.75 -17.77 -6.06
C LEU A 347 -15.38 -19.04 -6.64
N ASP A 348 -16.32 -19.63 -5.90
CA ASP A 348 -17.21 -20.67 -6.39
C ASP A 348 -18.56 -20.04 -6.75
N ILE A 349 -18.75 -19.76 -8.03
CA ILE A 349 -19.96 -19.13 -8.57
C ILE A 349 -20.93 -20.19 -9.07
N LYS A 350 -22.16 -20.18 -8.58
CA LYS A 350 -23.20 -21.14 -9.01
C LYS A 350 -24.57 -20.49 -9.02
N ASN A 351 -25.37 -20.79 -10.04
CA ASN A 351 -26.72 -20.25 -10.22
C ASN A 351 -26.73 -18.69 -10.16
N GLY A 352 -25.71 -18.09 -10.77
CA GLY A 352 -25.52 -16.64 -10.86
C GLY A 352 -25.21 -15.91 -9.56
N LYS A 353 -24.61 -16.60 -8.57
CA LYS A 353 -24.22 -16.02 -7.28
C LYS A 353 -22.92 -16.63 -6.75
N VAL A 354 -22.16 -15.85 -5.99
CA VAL A 354 -21.01 -16.33 -5.22
C VAL A 354 -21.49 -17.18 -4.04
N ARG A 355 -21.09 -18.47 -4.00
CA ARG A 355 -21.51 -19.42 -2.93
C ARG A 355 -20.45 -19.56 -1.84
N ASP A 356 -19.19 -19.62 -2.22
CA ASP A 356 -18.05 -19.81 -1.31
C ASP A 356 -16.79 -19.18 -1.93
N PHE A 357 -15.77 -18.97 -1.11
CA PHE A 357 -14.50 -18.37 -1.55
C PHE A 357 -13.29 -18.98 -0.83
N ARG A 358 -12.11 -18.90 -1.45
CA ARG A 358 -10.82 -19.09 -0.80
C ARG A 358 -9.96 -17.88 -1.08
N TYR A 359 -9.26 -17.40 -0.06
CA TYR A 359 -8.36 -16.26 -0.18
C TYR A 359 -6.97 -16.60 0.35
N LYS A 360 -5.95 -16.14 -0.37
CA LYS A 360 -4.56 -16.10 0.08
C LYS A 360 -3.93 -14.79 -0.36
N LEU A 361 -3.27 -14.11 0.57
CA LEU A 361 -2.36 -13.02 0.26
C LEU A 361 -0.94 -13.59 0.14
N LEU A 362 -0.36 -13.57 -1.05
CA LEU A 362 0.91 -14.21 -1.34
C LEU A 362 2.05 -13.19 -1.31
N PRO A 363 2.96 -13.24 -0.33
CA PRO A 363 4.16 -12.41 -0.37
C PRO A 363 5.09 -12.86 -1.50
N ILE A 364 5.54 -11.93 -2.32
CA ILE A 364 6.41 -12.16 -3.46
C ILE A 364 7.85 -12.10 -2.95
N PHE A 365 8.45 -13.25 -2.66
CA PHE A 365 9.85 -13.32 -2.25
C PHE A 365 10.73 -13.53 -3.47
N SER A 366 11.56 -12.54 -3.80
CA SER A 366 12.44 -12.60 -4.97
C SER A 366 13.38 -13.81 -4.98
N LYS A 367 13.79 -14.30 -3.80
CA LYS A 367 14.63 -15.51 -3.68
C LYS A 367 13.90 -16.84 -3.97
N LEU A 368 12.57 -16.85 -4.11
CA LEU A 368 11.76 -18.06 -4.32
C LEU A 368 11.12 -18.14 -5.71
N ILE A 369 11.14 -17.04 -6.47
CA ILE A 369 10.50 -16.93 -7.76
C ILE A 369 11.59 -16.56 -8.76
N GLU A 370 11.70 -17.28 -9.87
CA GLU A 370 12.61 -16.88 -10.94
C GLU A 370 12.05 -15.64 -11.65
N PRO A 371 12.87 -14.62 -11.96
CA PRO A 371 12.39 -13.44 -12.66
C PRO A 371 12.01 -13.77 -14.11
N ASP A 372 10.87 -13.26 -14.57
CA ASP A 372 10.46 -13.36 -15.96
C ASP A 372 11.46 -12.62 -16.87
N LYS A 373 11.93 -13.30 -17.92
CA LYS A 373 12.99 -12.79 -18.80
C LYS A 373 12.52 -11.61 -19.66
N GLY A 374 11.27 -11.63 -20.13
CA GLY A 374 10.71 -10.58 -20.98
C GLY A 374 10.53 -9.28 -20.18
N MET A 375 9.90 -9.39 -19.02
CA MET A 375 9.75 -8.28 -18.08
C MET A 375 11.11 -7.76 -17.60
N SER A 376 12.09 -8.64 -17.32
CA SER A 376 13.44 -8.21 -16.93
C SER A 376 14.11 -7.36 -18.03
N ALA A 377 14.01 -7.80 -19.28
CA ALA A 377 14.57 -7.06 -20.43
C ALA A 377 13.87 -5.71 -20.64
N LEU A 378 12.55 -5.66 -20.46
CA LEU A 378 11.77 -4.43 -20.50
C LEU A 378 12.24 -3.44 -19.42
N ILE A 379 12.33 -3.89 -18.18
CA ILE A 379 12.79 -3.10 -17.04
C ILE A 379 14.20 -2.57 -17.27
N GLU A 380 15.13 -3.42 -17.72
CA GLU A 380 16.50 -3.01 -18.03
C GLU A 380 16.53 -1.91 -19.09
N LYS A 381 15.78 -2.10 -20.20
CA LYS A 381 15.69 -1.11 -21.28
C LYS A 381 15.18 0.23 -20.77
N ILE A 382 14.08 0.24 -20.00
CA ILE A 382 13.47 1.45 -19.46
C ILE A 382 14.45 2.18 -18.53
N ARG A 383 15.12 1.44 -17.64
CA ARG A 383 15.94 2.03 -16.57
C ARG A 383 17.33 2.46 -17.03
N LYS A 384 17.87 1.84 -18.09
CA LYS A 384 19.24 2.07 -18.61
C LYS A 384 19.63 3.55 -18.73
N PRO A 385 18.79 4.47 -19.24
CA PRO A 385 19.14 5.89 -19.35
C PRO A 385 19.30 6.62 -18.00
N HIS A 386 18.78 6.04 -16.91
CA HIS A 386 18.69 6.68 -15.60
C HIS A 386 19.62 6.07 -14.55
N LEU A 387 20.27 4.93 -14.83
CA LEU A 387 21.07 4.18 -13.86
C LEU A 387 22.18 5.00 -13.20
N LYS A 388 22.81 5.95 -13.91
CA LYS A 388 23.83 6.82 -13.30
C LYS A 388 23.27 7.67 -12.17
N TRP A 389 22.05 8.16 -12.33
CA TRP A 389 21.37 8.97 -11.31
C TRP A 389 20.87 8.09 -10.17
N LEU A 390 20.23 6.96 -10.49
CA LEU A 390 19.62 6.06 -9.52
C LEU A 390 20.67 5.39 -8.61
N ASN A 391 21.80 4.96 -9.17
CA ASN A 391 22.82 4.18 -8.46
C ASN A 391 23.86 5.04 -7.74
N GLU A 392 23.70 6.36 -7.67
CA GLU A 392 24.63 7.20 -6.90
C GLU A 392 24.54 6.80 -5.41
N GLU A 393 25.65 6.33 -4.84
CA GLU A 393 25.77 6.07 -3.41
C GLU A 393 26.02 7.39 -2.67
N LEU A 394 25.19 7.68 -1.66
CA LEU A 394 25.18 8.96 -0.95
C LEU A 394 25.81 8.85 0.44
N ALA A 395 25.47 7.80 1.19
CA ALA A 395 25.95 7.52 2.55
C ALA A 395 25.72 6.04 2.89
N VAL A 396 26.09 5.61 4.11
CA VAL A 396 25.75 4.27 4.65
C VAL A 396 24.77 4.40 5.81
N ALA A 397 23.76 3.55 5.87
CA ALA A 397 22.80 3.51 6.98
C ALA A 397 23.40 2.79 8.20
N ASP A 398 23.54 3.46 9.35
CA ASP A 398 23.99 2.81 10.60
C ASP A 398 22.90 1.91 11.20
N GLU A 399 21.65 2.32 11.05
CA GLU A 399 20.44 1.61 11.48
C GLU A 399 19.46 1.41 10.31
N THR A 400 18.44 0.58 10.51
CA THR A 400 17.42 0.38 9.47
C THR A 400 16.61 1.66 9.26
N LEU A 401 16.60 2.18 8.03
CA LEU A 401 15.84 3.36 7.61
C LEU A 401 14.49 2.96 6.99
N PHE A 402 13.37 3.35 7.60
CA PHE A 402 12.01 3.09 7.12
C PHE A 402 11.09 4.31 7.31
N ARG A 403 9.91 4.28 6.68
CA ARG A 403 8.88 5.36 6.81
C ARG A 403 7.53 4.90 7.36
N ARG A 404 7.09 3.70 6.99
CA ARG A 404 5.70 3.29 7.26
C ARG A 404 5.37 3.23 8.76
N GLY A 405 4.31 3.93 9.15
CA GLY A 405 3.81 4.05 10.52
C GLY A 405 3.01 5.36 10.70
N ASN A 406 2.18 5.42 11.75
CA ASN A 406 1.39 6.64 11.99
C ASN A 406 2.22 7.89 12.28
N PHE A 407 3.47 7.74 12.73
CA PHE A 407 4.41 8.83 13.06
C PHE A 407 5.76 8.57 12.40
N ASN A 408 6.76 9.44 12.64
CA ASN A 408 8.10 9.33 12.03
C ASN A 408 8.69 7.91 12.09
N GLY A 409 9.11 7.41 10.94
CA GLY A 409 10.14 6.39 10.85
C GLY A 409 11.55 7.00 10.84
N THR A 410 12.55 6.13 10.86
CA THR A 410 13.97 6.52 10.84
C THR A 410 14.38 7.22 9.53
N PHE A 411 13.80 6.86 8.38
CA PHE A 411 14.06 7.61 7.13
C PHE A 411 13.35 8.97 7.15
N ASP A 412 12.16 9.07 7.76
CA ASP A 412 11.48 10.37 7.92
C ASP A 412 12.35 11.35 8.71
N GLN A 413 13.04 10.86 9.75
CA GLN A 413 13.98 11.67 10.52
C GLN A 413 15.12 12.21 9.65
N VAL A 414 15.70 11.38 8.78
CA VAL A 414 16.73 11.81 7.81
C VAL A 414 16.21 12.93 6.90
N ILE A 415 14.98 12.79 6.39
CA ILE A 415 14.36 13.82 5.53
C ILE A 415 14.16 15.12 6.32
N CYS A 416 13.64 15.02 7.54
CA CYS A 416 13.42 16.15 8.42
C CYS A 416 14.73 16.88 8.78
N ASP A 417 15.78 16.14 9.13
CA ASP A 417 17.08 16.71 9.46
C ASP A 417 17.73 17.37 8.24
N ALA A 418 17.63 16.77 7.06
CA ALA A 418 18.08 17.39 5.82
C ALA A 418 17.34 18.71 5.53
N LEU A 419 16.00 18.72 5.66
CA LEU A 419 15.21 19.93 5.48
C LEU A 419 15.61 21.03 6.47
N ARG A 420 15.92 20.69 7.73
CA ARG A 420 16.38 21.67 8.72
C ARG A 420 17.77 22.21 8.41
N ALA A 421 18.70 21.32 8.08
CA ALA A 421 20.09 21.68 7.80
C ALA A 421 20.22 22.53 6.54
N GLU A 422 19.60 22.11 5.43
CA GLU A 422 19.72 22.77 4.13
C GLU A 422 18.95 24.10 4.06
N ASN A 423 17.95 24.30 4.92
CA ASN A 423 17.13 25.51 4.94
C ASN A 423 17.35 26.38 6.18
N ASP A 424 18.30 26.08 7.08
CA ASP A 424 18.47 26.81 8.36
C ASP A 424 17.12 27.01 9.07
N ALA A 425 16.44 25.89 9.35
CA ALA A 425 15.11 25.88 9.95
C ALA A 425 15.12 25.22 11.33
N GLN A 426 14.29 25.76 12.23
CA GLN A 426 14.16 25.24 13.58
C GLN A 426 13.35 23.94 13.59
N ILE A 427 12.31 23.88 12.76
CA ILE A 427 11.36 22.78 12.65
C ILE A 427 11.26 22.38 11.17
N SER A 428 11.06 21.09 10.91
CA SER A 428 10.70 20.59 9.59
C SER A 428 9.38 19.83 9.63
N LEU A 429 8.59 19.96 8.57
CA LEU A 429 7.36 19.20 8.31
C LEU A 429 7.50 18.44 6.99
N SER A 430 7.44 17.11 7.05
CA SER A 430 7.46 16.22 5.89
C SER A 430 6.12 15.47 5.82
N PRO A 431 5.50 15.28 4.64
CA PRO A 431 4.19 14.65 4.56
C PRO A 431 4.15 13.21 5.08
N GLY A 432 2.96 12.85 5.55
CA GLY A 432 2.55 11.58 6.13
C GLY A 432 2.52 10.36 5.20
N PHE A 433 3.32 10.32 4.14
CA PHE A 433 3.17 9.30 3.10
C PHE A 433 3.50 7.88 3.59
N ARG A 434 2.79 6.90 3.02
CA ARG A 434 2.93 5.46 3.32
C ARG A 434 3.84 4.73 2.34
N TRP A 435 4.05 5.29 1.16
CA TRP A 435 4.99 4.76 0.17
C TRP A 435 6.43 5.09 0.51
N GLY A 436 7.33 4.30 -0.05
CA GLY A 436 8.72 4.27 0.35
C GLY A 436 9.30 2.88 0.30
N THR A 437 10.62 2.78 0.38
CA THR A 437 11.35 1.53 0.60
C THR A 437 12.06 1.55 1.95
N THR A 438 12.58 0.40 2.38
CA THR A 438 13.40 0.27 3.58
C THR A 438 14.86 0.08 3.21
N VAL A 439 15.77 0.76 3.89
CA VAL A 439 17.22 0.54 3.77
C VAL A 439 17.69 -0.19 5.03
N PRO A 440 18.05 -1.49 4.95
CA PRO A 440 18.58 -2.22 6.10
C PRO A 440 19.88 -1.62 6.64
N SER A 441 20.12 -1.82 7.94
CA SER A 441 21.38 -1.40 8.58
C SER A 441 22.60 -1.97 7.85
N GLY A 442 23.61 -1.13 7.67
CA GLY A 442 24.87 -1.42 6.99
C GLY A 442 24.82 -1.32 5.46
N GLN A 443 23.66 -1.04 4.84
CA GLN A 443 23.59 -0.84 3.39
C GLN A 443 23.92 0.59 2.98
N ALA A 444 24.47 0.75 1.77
CA ALA A 444 24.58 2.03 1.12
C ALA A 444 23.19 2.61 0.84
N ILE A 445 23.00 3.88 1.19
CA ILE A 445 21.85 4.68 0.83
C ILE A 445 22.13 5.25 -0.55
N THR A 446 21.35 4.83 -1.54
CA THR A 446 21.47 5.32 -2.91
C THR A 446 20.50 6.47 -3.17
N MET A 447 20.73 7.20 -4.26
CA MET A 447 19.77 8.19 -4.75
C MET A 447 18.42 7.55 -5.07
N GLU A 448 18.37 6.32 -5.58
CA GLU A 448 17.11 5.58 -5.74
C GLU A 448 16.39 5.43 -4.41
N ASN A 449 17.08 5.11 -3.31
CA ASN A 449 16.43 5.02 -2.01
C ASN A 449 15.87 6.37 -1.54
N VAL A 450 16.53 7.48 -1.83
CA VAL A 450 15.99 8.83 -1.55
C VAL A 450 14.75 9.10 -2.40
N LEU A 451 14.81 8.78 -3.69
CA LEU A 451 13.72 8.98 -4.64
C LEU A 451 12.50 8.11 -4.29
N ASP A 452 12.71 6.87 -3.86
CA ASP A 452 11.63 6.00 -3.37
C ASP A 452 10.84 6.65 -2.23
N GLN A 453 11.46 7.54 -1.45
CA GLN A 453 10.77 8.26 -0.38
C GLN A 453 10.20 9.60 -0.81
N THR A 454 10.74 10.23 -1.86
CA THR A 454 10.51 11.68 -2.08
C THR A 454 10.11 12.05 -3.50
N CYS A 455 10.15 11.12 -4.45
CA CYS A 455 9.96 11.41 -5.86
C CYS A 455 8.49 11.50 -6.25
N MET A 456 8.07 12.70 -6.67
CA MET A 456 6.72 13.04 -7.12
C MET A 456 6.74 14.24 -8.06
N THR A 457 5.57 14.61 -8.58
CA THR A 457 5.40 15.68 -9.58
C THR A 457 5.39 17.10 -9.01
N TYR A 458 5.38 17.27 -7.69
CA TYR A 458 5.42 18.57 -6.98
C TYR A 458 6.34 18.50 -5.75
N PRO A 459 7.65 18.22 -5.94
CA PRO A 459 8.59 17.89 -4.86
C PRO A 459 9.17 19.12 -4.16
N GLU A 460 8.74 20.32 -4.54
CA GLU A 460 9.40 21.57 -4.17
C GLU A 460 9.35 21.79 -2.66
N THR A 461 10.47 22.25 -2.12
CA THR A 461 10.60 22.60 -0.71
C THR A 461 10.17 24.04 -0.44
N TYR A 462 9.85 24.34 0.81
CA TYR A 462 9.58 25.68 1.30
C TYR A 462 10.33 25.95 2.60
N ARG A 463 10.56 27.24 2.86
CA ARG A 463 11.04 27.77 4.14
C ARG A 463 10.20 28.99 4.48
N ARG A 464 9.49 28.98 5.60
CA ARG A 464 8.61 30.10 6.02
C ARG A 464 8.54 30.23 7.53
N GLU A 465 8.10 31.38 7.99
CA GLU A 465 7.76 31.56 9.40
C GLU A 465 6.34 31.04 9.67
N MET A 466 6.16 30.32 10.77
CA MET A 466 4.85 29.91 11.30
C MET A 466 4.76 30.30 12.77
N THR A 467 3.59 30.71 13.23
CA THR A 467 3.37 30.87 14.68
C THR A 467 3.26 29.51 15.37
N GLY A 468 3.50 29.45 16.68
CA GLY A 468 3.25 28.22 17.45
C GLY A 468 1.80 27.73 17.32
N ALA A 469 0.85 28.67 17.24
CA ALA A 469 -0.56 28.36 17.01
C ALA A 469 -0.80 27.72 15.63
N ASP A 470 -0.15 28.21 14.57
CA ASP A 470 -0.27 27.62 13.22
C ASP A 470 0.27 26.18 13.19
N ILE A 471 1.42 25.95 13.84
CA ILE A 471 2.01 24.61 13.95
C ILE A 471 1.07 23.67 14.68
N LYS A 472 0.49 24.11 15.81
CA LYS A 472 -0.49 23.31 16.55
C LYS A 472 -1.72 23.00 15.71
N ALA A 473 -2.25 23.99 14.99
CA ALA A 473 -3.44 23.83 14.16
C ALA A 473 -3.21 22.77 13.06
N ILE A 474 -2.04 22.79 12.41
CA ILE A 474 -1.66 21.77 11.42
C ILE A 474 -1.63 20.38 12.06
N LEU A 475 -1.00 20.24 13.23
CA LEU A 475 -0.92 18.94 13.92
C LEU A 475 -2.30 18.43 14.36
N GLU A 476 -3.17 19.31 14.87
CA GLU A 476 -4.55 18.95 15.26
C GLU A 476 -5.41 18.54 14.06
N ASP A 477 -5.30 19.25 12.95
CA ASP A 477 -6.04 18.97 11.72
C ASP A 477 -5.64 17.61 11.12
N VAL A 478 -4.33 17.36 10.97
CA VAL A 478 -3.84 16.05 10.49
C VAL A 478 -4.17 14.94 11.48
N SER A 479 -4.09 15.21 12.79
CA SER A 479 -4.46 14.24 13.81
C SER A 479 -5.95 13.92 13.81
N ASP A 480 -6.81 14.89 13.44
CA ASP A 480 -8.23 14.62 13.25
C ASP A 480 -8.49 13.79 12.01
N ASN A 481 -7.81 14.09 10.92
CA ASN A 481 -7.92 13.28 9.72
C ASN A 481 -7.56 11.81 9.97
N LEU A 482 -6.45 11.55 10.66
CA LEU A 482 -6.00 10.17 10.92
C LEU A 482 -6.85 9.45 11.97
N PHE A 483 -7.23 10.14 13.06
CA PHE A 483 -7.93 9.54 14.20
C PHE A 483 -9.39 9.97 14.31
N ASN A 484 -10.03 10.28 13.18
CA ASN A 484 -11.45 10.56 13.18
C ASN A 484 -12.23 9.29 13.54
N ASP A 485 -13.25 9.42 14.37
CA ASP A 485 -14.10 8.29 14.77
C ASP A 485 -14.93 7.76 13.59
N ASP A 486 -15.24 8.62 12.63
CA ASP A 486 -15.93 8.24 11.41
C ASP A 486 -14.93 8.10 10.25
N PRO A 487 -14.77 6.87 9.70
CA PRO A 487 -13.91 6.59 8.57
C PRO A 487 -14.11 7.50 7.34
N TYR A 488 -15.31 8.01 7.08
CA TYR A 488 -15.54 8.91 5.92
C TYR A 488 -14.92 10.30 6.07
N TYR A 489 -14.36 10.63 7.23
CA TYR A 489 -13.51 11.83 7.38
C TYR A 489 -12.02 11.49 7.38
N GLN A 490 -11.67 10.21 7.32
CA GLN A 490 -10.29 9.77 7.20
C GLN A 490 -9.87 9.84 5.73
N GLN A 491 -8.78 10.55 5.46
CA GLN A 491 -8.20 10.62 4.11
C GLN A 491 -7.08 9.58 3.92
N GLY A 492 -6.84 8.70 4.90
CA GLY A 492 -5.89 7.58 4.79
C GLY A 492 -4.40 7.94 4.76
N GLY A 493 -4.04 9.19 5.06
CA GLY A 493 -2.65 9.57 5.36
C GLY A 493 -2.31 9.34 6.84
N ASP A 494 -1.01 9.25 7.17
CA ASP A 494 -0.54 9.24 8.55
C ASP A 494 -0.19 10.67 9.03
N MET A 495 0.28 10.84 10.28
CA MET A 495 0.64 12.18 10.79
C MET A 495 1.69 12.87 9.95
N VAL A 496 1.69 14.20 9.90
CA VAL A 496 2.84 14.94 9.37
C VAL A 496 4.09 14.55 10.16
N ARG A 497 5.17 14.25 9.43
CA ARG A 497 6.47 13.85 9.97
C ARG A 497 7.18 15.11 10.40
N MET A 498 7.74 15.09 11.58
CA MET A 498 8.21 16.32 12.19
C MET A 498 9.64 16.15 12.68
N GLY A 499 10.45 17.19 12.52
CA GLY A 499 11.80 17.27 13.09
C GLY A 499 11.99 18.60 13.80
N GLY A 500 12.85 18.63 14.82
CA GLY A 500 13.17 19.87 15.55
C GLY A 500 12.30 20.16 16.77
N MET A 501 11.30 19.33 17.03
CA MET A 501 10.32 19.51 18.10
C MET A 501 9.81 18.13 18.58
N ASP A 502 9.21 18.07 19.76
CA ASP A 502 8.41 16.96 20.27
C ASP A 502 7.05 17.49 20.74
N TYR A 503 6.08 16.59 20.87
CA TYR A 503 4.74 16.91 21.36
C TYR A 503 4.11 15.69 22.04
N VAL A 504 3.01 15.90 22.77
CA VAL A 504 2.15 14.84 23.28
C VAL A 504 0.95 14.71 22.36
N CYS A 505 0.61 13.48 21.97
CA CYS A 505 -0.58 13.16 21.20
C CYS A 505 -1.51 12.24 22.00
N GLU A 506 -2.78 12.61 22.14
CA GLU A 506 -3.85 11.78 22.71
C GLU A 506 -4.86 11.44 21.59
N PRO A 507 -4.68 10.34 20.85
CA PRO A 507 -5.47 10.04 19.65
C PRO A 507 -6.98 10.03 19.87
N SER A 508 -7.42 9.57 21.05
CA SER A 508 -8.85 9.48 21.42
C SER A 508 -9.41 10.76 22.07
N ALA A 509 -8.63 11.84 22.17
CA ALA A 509 -9.15 13.13 22.61
C ALA A 509 -10.02 13.76 21.51
N LYS A 510 -10.84 14.75 21.90
CA LYS A 510 -11.66 15.50 20.95
C LYS A 510 -10.80 16.34 20.00
N VAL A 511 -11.35 16.61 18.82
CA VAL A 511 -10.77 17.52 17.81
C VAL A 511 -10.31 18.83 18.45
N GLY A 512 -9.09 19.26 18.16
CA GLY A 512 -8.48 20.48 18.70
C GLY A 512 -7.90 20.34 20.11
N SER A 513 -7.93 19.13 20.69
CA SER A 513 -7.33 18.80 21.99
C SER A 513 -6.46 17.55 21.96
N ARG A 514 -6.10 17.05 20.78
CA ARG A 514 -5.23 15.87 20.63
C ARG A 514 -3.76 16.21 20.86
N ILE A 515 -3.34 17.46 20.66
CA ILE A 515 -1.95 17.91 20.63
C ILE A 515 -1.65 18.84 21.81
N THR A 516 -0.67 18.46 22.62
CA THR A 516 -0.24 19.24 23.79
C THR A 516 1.28 19.20 23.97
N GLU A 517 1.81 20.00 24.90
CA GLU A 517 3.22 19.99 25.32
C GLU A 517 4.25 20.09 24.17
N MET A 518 3.97 20.90 23.15
CA MET A 518 4.92 21.14 22.07
C MET A 518 6.21 21.80 22.58
N LYS A 519 7.37 21.20 22.32
CA LYS A 519 8.69 21.66 22.79
C LYS A 519 9.72 21.49 21.68
N LEU A 520 10.57 22.49 21.45
CA LEU A 520 11.73 22.34 20.56
C LEU A 520 12.71 21.29 21.12
N ASP A 521 13.59 20.76 20.26
CA ASP A 521 14.62 19.79 20.67
C ASP A 521 15.51 20.26 21.83
N ASN A 522 15.71 21.58 21.97
CA ASN A 522 16.45 22.17 23.07
C ASN A 522 15.65 22.30 24.38
N GLY A 523 14.47 21.68 24.45
CA GLY A 523 13.58 21.65 25.61
C GLY A 523 12.72 22.91 25.80
N LYS A 524 12.87 23.95 24.98
CA LYS A 524 12.07 25.18 25.11
C LYS A 524 10.63 24.93 24.65
N PRO A 525 9.60 25.28 25.45
CA PRO A 525 8.21 25.21 25.03
C PRO A 525 7.94 26.07 23.78
N ILE A 526 7.03 25.61 22.93
CA ILE A 526 6.49 26.40 21.83
C ILE A 526 5.47 27.39 22.39
N ASP A 527 5.77 28.68 22.27
CA ASP A 527 4.83 29.77 22.50
C ASP A 527 3.93 29.99 21.27
N ASP A 528 2.62 30.09 21.51
CA ASP A 528 1.58 30.21 20.46
C ASP A 528 1.76 31.43 19.55
N LYS A 529 2.23 32.56 20.08
CA LYS A 529 2.35 33.83 19.35
C LYS A 529 3.73 34.01 18.73
N LYS A 530 4.74 33.30 19.22
CA LYS A 530 6.09 33.35 18.68
C LYS A 530 6.13 32.68 17.31
N LYS A 531 6.94 33.26 16.42
CA LYS A 531 7.24 32.68 15.11
C LYS A 531 8.46 31.77 15.15
N TYR A 532 8.40 30.68 14.38
CA TYR A 532 9.45 29.71 14.18
C TYR A 532 9.71 29.55 12.69
N VAL A 533 10.98 29.38 12.33
CA VAL A 533 11.33 29.04 10.95
C VAL A 533 11.03 27.56 10.72
N VAL A 534 10.13 27.29 9.79
CA VAL A 534 9.69 25.94 9.42
C VAL A 534 10.05 25.66 7.96
N ALA A 535 10.73 24.53 7.74
CA ALA A 535 10.96 23.98 6.40
C ALA A 535 9.99 22.82 6.12
N GLY A 536 9.68 22.59 4.85
CA GLY A 536 8.88 21.44 4.44
C GLY A 536 8.85 21.29 2.93
N TRP A 537 8.00 20.41 2.42
CA TRP A 537 7.89 20.14 0.99
C TRP A 537 6.50 19.67 0.59
N ALA A 538 6.29 19.47 -0.72
CA ALA A 538 5.05 18.97 -1.31
C ALA A 538 3.83 19.87 -1.08
N THR A 539 3.92 21.14 -1.47
CA THR A 539 2.80 22.09 -1.33
C THR A 539 1.69 21.84 -2.36
N VAL A 540 0.48 21.59 -1.86
CA VAL A 540 -0.70 21.28 -2.68
C VAL A 540 -1.28 22.53 -3.36
N GLY A 541 -1.60 23.56 -2.57
CA GLY A 541 -2.35 24.74 -3.05
C GLY A 541 -1.57 25.66 -4.00
N SER A 542 -0.25 25.64 -3.97
CA SER A 542 0.61 26.40 -4.89
C SER A 542 1.98 25.75 -5.04
N LYS A 543 2.68 26.09 -6.11
CA LYS A 543 4.07 25.65 -6.32
C LYS A 543 5.00 26.45 -5.40
N SER A 544 5.80 25.74 -4.62
CA SER A 544 6.85 26.37 -3.81
C SER A 544 8.11 26.66 -4.64
N PRO A 545 8.91 27.69 -4.28
CA PRO A 545 10.10 28.08 -5.05
C PRO A 545 11.36 27.29 -4.69
N GLY A 546 11.34 26.47 -3.63
CA GLY A 546 12.51 25.71 -3.19
C GLY A 546 12.88 24.59 -4.17
N PRO A 547 14.12 24.06 -4.07
CA PRO A 547 14.53 22.91 -4.86
C PRO A 547 13.67 21.68 -4.53
N ALA A 548 13.80 20.63 -5.33
CA ALA A 548 13.17 19.37 -5.01
C ALA A 548 13.76 18.79 -3.71
N VAL A 549 12.91 18.20 -2.87
CA VAL A 549 13.34 17.64 -1.58
C VAL A 549 14.44 16.58 -1.71
N TRP A 550 14.44 15.77 -2.78
CA TRP A 550 15.47 14.75 -2.98
C TRP A 550 16.86 15.36 -3.19
N ASP A 551 16.96 16.57 -3.74
CA ASP A 551 18.26 17.24 -3.93
C ASP A 551 18.80 17.69 -2.57
N GLN A 552 17.94 18.24 -1.71
CA GLN A 552 18.31 18.61 -0.34
C GLN A 552 18.70 17.39 0.51
N VAL A 553 17.90 16.31 0.44
CA VAL A 553 18.21 15.05 1.14
C VAL A 553 19.50 14.44 0.63
N ALA A 554 19.73 14.43 -0.70
CA ALA A 554 20.96 13.90 -1.26
C ALA A 554 22.19 14.75 -0.89
N ASN A 555 22.08 16.08 -0.88
CA ASN A 555 23.17 16.96 -0.44
C ASN A 555 23.52 16.74 1.03
N TYR A 556 22.50 16.68 1.89
CA TYR A 556 22.68 16.34 3.29
C TYR A 556 23.38 14.99 3.43
N LEU A 557 22.89 13.94 2.76
CA LEU A 557 23.47 12.60 2.82
C LEU A 557 24.91 12.57 2.31
N ARG A 558 25.27 13.25 1.22
CA ARG A 558 26.66 13.32 0.74
C ARG A 558 27.62 13.93 1.79
N SER A 559 27.12 14.84 2.62
CA SER A 559 27.88 15.41 3.73
C SER A 559 28.06 14.43 4.89
N GLN A 560 27.22 13.40 4.96
CA GLN A 560 27.28 12.32 5.95
C GLN A 560 28.03 11.11 5.38
N LYS A 561 29.10 10.65 6.03
CA LYS A 561 29.73 9.37 5.63
C LYS A 561 28.84 8.17 6.01
N THR A 562 28.24 8.28 7.19
CA THR A 562 27.35 7.28 7.79
C THR A 562 26.21 8.03 8.46
N VAL A 563 24.97 7.63 8.17
CA VAL A 563 23.78 8.21 8.75
C VAL A 563 23.50 7.51 10.07
N LYS A 564 23.66 8.26 11.15
CA LYS A 564 23.33 7.85 12.52
C LYS A 564 22.34 8.86 13.09
N LEU A 565 21.22 8.37 13.62
CA LEU A 565 20.21 9.24 14.20
C LEU A 565 20.48 9.40 15.70
N ASP A 566 20.78 10.63 16.13
CA ASP A 566 20.95 10.93 17.55
C ASP A 566 19.59 10.99 18.28
N LYS A 567 18.53 11.31 17.53
CA LYS A 567 17.16 11.43 18.04
C LYS A 567 16.16 11.17 16.91
N ILE A 568 15.06 10.50 17.23
CA ILE A 568 13.88 10.43 16.37
C ILE A 568 12.78 11.24 17.04
N ASN A 569 12.24 12.23 16.34
CA ASN A 569 11.15 13.05 16.82
C ASN A 569 9.81 12.30 16.63
N THR A 570 9.36 11.63 17.68
CA THR A 570 8.04 10.98 17.74
C THR A 570 7.25 11.52 18.93
N PRO A 571 5.92 11.69 18.83
CA PRO A 571 5.15 12.20 19.95
C PRO A 571 5.09 11.23 21.11
N LYS A 572 4.99 11.75 22.34
CA LYS A 572 4.57 10.90 23.45
C LYS A 572 3.07 10.61 23.32
N LEU A 573 2.72 9.33 23.28
CA LEU A 573 1.32 8.91 23.12
C LEU A 573 0.61 8.74 24.48
N LYS A 574 -0.63 9.21 24.56
CA LYS A 574 -1.50 9.08 25.75
C LYS A 574 -2.78 8.32 25.40
N GLY A 575 -3.26 7.50 26.34
CA GLY A 575 -4.53 6.77 26.20
C GLY A 575 -4.51 5.53 25.31
N VAL A 576 -3.36 5.20 24.70
CA VAL A 576 -3.23 4.11 23.71
C VAL A 576 -2.22 3.02 24.07
N SER A 577 -1.70 2.98 25.30
CA SER A 577 -0.68 2.00 25.72
C SER A 577 -1.10 0.53 25.55
N ASN A 578 -2.41 0.23 25.67
CA ASN A 578 -2.96 -1.10 25.46
C ASN A 578 -3.59 -1.27 24.06
N ASN A 579 -3.24 -0.43 23.09
CA ASN A 579 -3.74 -0.55 21.72
C ASN A 579 -2.89 -1.59 20.97
N PRO A 580 -3.49 -2.66 20.40
CA PRO A 580 -2.74 -3.67 19.65
C PRO A 580 -2.17 -3.16 18.32
N GLY A 581 -2.51 -1.93 17.93
CA GLY A 581 -1.88 -1.17 16.86
C GLY A 581 -0.61 -0.43 17.28
N LEU A 582 -0.09 -0.64 18.49
CA LEU A 582 1.11 0.01 19.01
C LEU A 582 2.09 -1.05 19.53
N ALA A 583 3.30 -1.09 18.97
CA ALA A 583 4.38 -1.97 19.40
C ALA A 583 5.75 -1.29 19.26
N ASP A 584 6.68 -1.63 20.15
CA ASP A 584 8.05 -1.07 20.23
C ASP A 584 8.08 0.45 20.06
N TYR A 585 7.29 1.14 20.89
CA TYR A 585 7.18 2.58 20.92
C TYR A 585 7.65 3.10 22.28
N SER A 586 8.73 3.87 22.28
CA SER A 586 9.39 4.39 23.49
C SER A 586 8.93 5.79 23.84
#